data_AF-A0A3M1HYA9-F1
#
_entry.id   AF-A0A3M1HYA9-F1
#
_cell.length_a   1.000
_cell.length_b   1.000
_cell.length_c   1.000
_cell.angle_alpha   90.00
_cell.angle_beta   90.00
_cell.angle_gamma   90.00
#
_symmetry.space_group_name_H-M   'P 1'
#
loop_
_entity.id
_entity.type
_entity.pdbx_description
1 polymer ?
#
loop_
_entity_poly.entity_id
_entity_poly.type
_entity_poly.pdbx_seq_one_letter_code
_entity_poly.pdbx_strand_id
1 'polypeptide(L)'
;MEILLLVLAMLIVGVIIGFVAGLIWKDNRPIGVSGDYGVAIVSAVAIGLIDYYVIPAMGFSDTLKWLGVAIEPAVGALLILWLIRYAKR
;
A
#
# COMPACT_ATOMS: atom_id res chain seq x y z
N MET A 1 15.20 3.83 14.69
CA MET A 1 15.82 3.60 13.36
C MET A 1 14.99 2.66 12.51
N GLU A 2 14.51 1.53 13.05
CA GLU A 2 13.71 0.55 12.28
C GLU A 2 12.36 1.08 11.77
N ILE A 3 11.58 1.77 12.61
CA ILE A 3 10.29 2.33 12.19
C ILE A 3 10.43 3.38 11.07
N LEU A 4 11.51 4.15 11.08
CA LEU A 4 11.80 5.14 10.02
C LEU A 4 12.10 4.45 8.69
N LEU A 5 12.85 3.34 8.71
CA LEU A 5 13.11 2.53 7.52
C LEU A 5 11.84 1.88 6.99
N LEU A 6 10.97 1.38 7.87
CA LEU A 6 9.66 0.87 7.49
C LEU A 6 8.83 1.95 6.79
N VAL A 7 8.68 3.13 7.40
CA VAL A 7 7.91 4.23 6.81
C VAL A 7 8.50 4.64 5.46
N LEU A 8 9.82 4.76 5.36
CA LEU A 8 10.48 5.07 4.09
C LEU A 8 10.20 3.99 3.02
N ALA A 9 10.26 2.71 3.39
CA ALA A 9 9.91 1.62 2.49
C ALA A 9 8.44 1.70 2.05
N MET A 10 7.51 2.02 2.95
CA MET A 10 6.08 2.18 2.62
C MET A 10 5.82 3.38 1.71
N LEU A 11 6.56 4.48 1.87
CA LEU A 11 6.49 5.61 0.93
C LEU A 11 6.91 5.18 -0.48
N ILE A 12 8.00 4.42 -0.61
CA ILE A 12 8.48 3.89 -1.88
C ILE A 12 7.43 2.94 -2.49
N VAL A 13 6.89 2.00 -1.70
CA VAL A 13 5.84 1.08 -2.13
C VAL A 13 4.61 1.84 -2.61
N GLY A 14 4.15 2.84 -1.85
CA GLY A 14 3.02 3.67 -2.22
C GLY A 14 3.22 4.41 -3.54
N VAL A 15 4.42 4.95 -3.78
CA VAL A 15 4.77 5.57 -5.07
C VAL A 15 4.75 4.55 -6.20
N ILE A 16 5.33 3.36 -6.00
CA ILE A 16 5.32 2.27 -6.98
C ILE A 16 3.87 1.89 -7.32
N ILE A 17 3.01 1.73 -6.32
CA ILE A 17 1.61 1.35 -6.54
C ILE A 17 0.80 2.47 -7.20
N GLY A 18 1.02 3.73 -6.84
CA GLY A 18 0.40 4.86 -7.55
C GLY A 18 0.80 4.93 -9.03
N PHE A 19 2.03 4.52 -9.36
CA PHE A 19 2.49 4.37 -10.74
C PHE A 19 1.82 3.17 -11.44
N VAL A 20 1.82 2.00 -10.80
CA VAL A 20 1.18 0.77 -11.32
C VAL A 20 -0.31 0.96 -11.57
N ALA A 21 -1.02 1.63 -10.65
CA ALA A 21 -2.41 2.04 -10.83
C ALA A 21 -2.63 2.83 -12.13
N GLY A 22 -1.67 3.70 -12.45
CA GLY A 22 -1.62 4.44 -13.72
C GLY A 22 -1.50 3.56 -14.95
N LEU A 23 -0.70 2.49 -14.88
CA LEU A 23 -0.56 1.54 -15.98
C LEU A 23 -1.82 0.68 -16.17
N ILE A 24 -2.47 0.31 -15.07
CA ILE A 24 -3.67 -0.52 -15.07
C ILE A 24 -4.88 0.28 -15.59
N TRP A 25 -5.09 1.50 -15.08
CA TRP A 25 -6.31 2.27 -15.35
C TRP A 25 -6.15 3.40 -16.36
N LYS A 26 -4.92 3.76 -16.76
CA LYS A 26 -4.59 4.72 -17.83
C LYS A 26 -5.38 6.03 -17.71
N ASP A 27 -6.30 6.28 -18.63
CA ASP A 27 -7.12 7.52 -18.69
C ASP A 27 -8.27 7.53 -17.68
N ASN A 28 -8.61 6.37 -17.10
CA ASN A 28 -9.73 6.20 -16.17
C ASN A 28 -9.25 6.01 -14.73
N ARG A 29 -8.37 6.92 -14.28
CA ARG A 29 -7.83 6.92 -12.93
C ARG A 29 -8.90 7.22 -11.87
N PRO A 30 -8.93 6.50 -10.74
CA PRO A 30 -9.93 6.69 -9.68
C PRO A 30 -10.08 8.15 -9.21
N ILE A 31 -8.98 8.86 -8.97
CA ILE A 31 -8.99 10.25 -8.46
C ILE A 31 -8.12 11.17 -9.34
N GLY A 32 -7.52 10.64 -10.41
CA GLY A 32 -6.51 11.35 -11.19
C GLY A 32 -5.11 11.11 -10.63
N VAL A 33 -4.08 11.58 -11.36
CA VAL A 33 -2.68 11.19 -11.12
C VAL A 33 -2.24 11.49 -9.67
N SER A 34 -2.29 12.75 -9.24
CA SER A 34 -1.82 13.16 -7.91
C SER A 34 -2.65 12.54 -6.79
N GLY A 35 -3.95 12.35 -6.99
CA GLY A 35 -4.85 11.74 -6.02
C GLY A 35 -4.54 10.27 -5.80
N ASP A 36 -4.33 9.51 -6.88
CA ASP A 36 -4.00 8.09 -6.79
C ASP A 36 -2.66 7.84 -6.09
N TYR A 37 -1.64 8.67 -6.35
CA TYR A 37 -0.37 8.61 -5.63
C TYR A 37 -0.54 8.91 -4.14
N GLY A 38 -1.28 9.98 -3.79
CA GLY A 38 -1.54 10.33 -2.41
C GLY A 38 -2.25 9.21 -1.65
N VAL A 39 -3.31 8.65 -2.25
CA VAL A 39 -4.06 7.54 -1.65
C VAL A 39 -3.20 6.28 -1.53
N ALA A 40 -2.42 5.93 -2.56
CA ALA A 40 -1.55 4.76 -2.51
C ALA A 40 -0.50 4.88 -1.39
N ILE A 41 0.11 6.06 -1.23
CA ILE A 41 1.09 6.34 -0.18
C ILE A 41 0.46 6.23 1.21
N VAL A 42 -0.65 6.92 1.44
CA VAL A 42 -1.32 6.90 2.76
C VAL A 42 -1.79 5.49 3.09
N SER A 43 -2.33 4.76 2.11
CA SER A 43 -2.78 3.38 2.27
C SER A 43 -1.63 2.44 2.61
N ALA A 44 -0.53 2.50 1.85
CA ALA A 44 0.64 1.65 2.08
C ALA A 44 1.26 1.92 3.46
N VAL A 45 1.38 3.19 3.86
CA VAL A 45 1.89 3.55 5.19
C VAL A 45 0.96 3.05 6.29
N ALA A 46 -0.35 3.26 6.16
CA ALA A 46 -1.32 2.82 7.16
C ALA A 46 -1.30 1.29 7.33
N ILE A 47 -1.34 0.55 6.22
CA ILE A 47 -1.33 -0.92 6.23
C ILE A 47 0.01 -1.44 6.77
N GLY A 48 1.14 -0.93 6.26
CA GLY A 48 2.46 -1.37 6.74
C GLY A 48 2.70 -1.09 8.22
N LEU A 49 2.13 -0.01 8.77
CA LEU A 49 2.15 0.25 10.20
C LEU A 49 1.28 -0.76 10.98
N ILE A 50 0.07 -1.07 10.49
CA ILE A 50 -0.78 -2.09 11.09
C ILE A 50 -0.04 -3.43 11.10
N ASP A 51 0.50 -3.85 9.95
CA ASP A 51 1.20 -5.12 9.79
C ASP A 51 2.40 -5.24 10.70
N TYR A 52 3.17 -4.15 10.86
CA TYR A 52 4.32 -4.11 11.76
C TYR A 52 3.98 -4.45 13.22
N TYR A 53 2.77 -4.11 13.69
CA TYR A 53 2.32 -4.43 15.04
C TYR A 53 1.49 -5.71 15.13
N VAL A 54 0.63 -5.97 14.14
CA VAL A 54 -0.35 -7.06 14.20
C VAL A 54 0.28 -8.39 13.81
N ILE A 55 1.13 -8.44 12.77
CA ILE A 55 1.75 -9.70 12.31
C ILE A 55 2.60 -10.37 13.40
N PRO A 56 3.46 -9.65 14.16
CA PRO A 56 4.17 -10.26 15.29
C PRO A 56 3.24 -10.80 16.37
N ALA A 57 2.10 -10.14 16.60
CA ALA A 57 1.12 -10.58 17.59
C ALA A 57 0.37 -11.86 17.17
N MET A 58 0.34 -12.18 15.87
CA MET A 58 -0.28 -13.41 15.35
C MET A 58 0.60 -14.66 15.50
N GLY A 59 1.86 -14.53 15.92
CA GLY A 59 2.76 -15.67 16.12
C GLY A 59 3.28 -16.31 14.83
N PHE A 60 3.30 -15.56 13.72
CA PHE A 60 3.87 -16.02 12.46
C PHE A 60 5.40 -16.17 12.53
N SER A 61 5.95 -17.03 11.67
CA SER A 61 7.41 -17.15 11.49
C SER A 61 7.99 -15.87 10.89
N ASP A 62 9.28 -15.61 11.13
CA ASP A 62 9.96 -14.41 10.62
C ASP A 62 9.85 -14.28 9.10
N THR A 63 9.95 -15.39 8.37
CA THR A 63 9.80 -15.39 6.90
C THR A 63 8.40 -14.94 6.46
N LEU A 64 7.34 -15.47 7.10
CA LEU A 64 5.97 -15.07 6.78
C LEU A 64 5.72 -13.61 7.14
N LYS A 65 6.33 -13.15 8.25
CA LYS A 65 6.21 -11.78 8.71
C LYS A 65 6.78 -10.79 7.70
N TRP A 66 8.01 -11.01 7.24
CA TRP A 66 8.63 -10.12 6.25
C TRP A 66 7.92 -10.16 4.90
N LEU A 67 7.34 -11.30 4.53
CA LEU A 67 6.54 -11.43 3.31
C LEU A 67 5.23 -10.62 3.42
N GLY A 68 4.51 -10.73 4.54
CA GLY A 68 3.28 -9.96 4.79
C GLY A 68 3.52 -8.46 4.75
N VAL A 69 4.50 -7.98 5.54
CA VAL A 69 4.88 -6.55 5.59
C VAL A 69 5.29 -5.99 4.22
N ALA A 70 5.84 -6.82 3.31
CA ALA A 70 6.22 -6.37 1.98
C ALA A 70 5.05 -6.36 0.98
N ILE A 71 4.15 -7.34 1.05
CA ILE A 71 3.12 -7.57 0.03
C ILE A 71 1.78 -6.92 0.40
N GLU A 72 1.35 -7.02 1.66
CA GLU A 72 0.05 -6.52 2.11
C GLU A 72 -0.12 -5.02 1.87
N PRO A 73 0.87 -4.15 2.15
CA PRO A 73 0.74 -2.72 1.86
C PRO A 73 0.59 -2.43 0.37
N ALA A 74 1.28 -3.19 -0.47
CA ALA A 74 1.25 -3.02 -1.92
C ALA A 74 -0.13 -3.43 -2.50
N VAL A 75 -0.60 -4.62 -2.11
CA VAL A 75 -1.89 -5.15 -2.55
C VAL A 75 -3.03 -4.31 -1.98
N GLY A 76 -2.97 -3.95 -0.70
CA GLY A 76 -4.00 -3.17 -0.03
C GLY A 76 -4.11 -1.76 -0.56
N ALA A 77 -2.99 -1.08 -0.87
CA ALA A 77 -3.02 0.22 -1.53
C ALA A 77 -3.70 0.16 -2.91
N LEU A 78 -3.38 -0.87 -3.70
CA LEU A 78 -4.01 -1.06 -5.01
C LEU A 78 -5.50 -1.39 -4.88
N LEU A 79 -5.86 -2.21 -3.89
CA LEU A 79 -7.24 -2.59 -3.59
C LEU A 79 -8.06 -1.37 -3.15
N ILE A 80 -7.52 -0.48 -2.33
CA ILE A 80 -8.19 0.77 -1.93
C ILE A 80 -8.44 1.65 -3.15
N LEU A 81 -7.45 1.83 -4.03
CA LEU A 81 -7.66 2.56 -5.28
C LEU A 81 -8.75 1.93 -6.16
N TRP A 82 -8.75 0.60 -6.26
CA TRP A 82 -9.77 -0.14 -6.99
C TRP A 82 -11.17 0.06 -6.36
N LEU A 83 -11.29 0.01 -5.03
CA LEU A 83 -12.54 0.25 -4.31
C LEU A 83 -13.07 1.66 -4.54
N ILE A 84 -12.20 2.69 -4.48
CA ILE A 84 -12.59 4.08 -4.75
C ILE A 84 -13.11 4.21 -6.18
N ARG A 85 -12.44 3.56 -7.14
CA ARG A 85 -12.89 3.53 -8.53
C ARG A 85 -14.24 2.83 -8.67
N TYR A 86 -14.42 1.70 -8.00
CA TYR A 86 -15.66 0.94 -8.04
C TYR A 86 -16.83 1.74 -7.45
N ALA A 87 -16.61 2.43 -6.33
CA ALA A 87 -17.62 3.25 -5.67
C ALA A 87 -18.04 4.51 -6.45
N LYS A 88 -17.20 4.96 -7.41
CA LYS A 88 -17.51 6.10 -8.30
C LYS A 88 -18.25 5.70 -9.58
N ARG A 89 -18.44 4.40 -9.84
CA ARG A 89 -19.29 3.91 -10.94
C ARG A 89 -20.75 3.95 -10.52
#